data_AF-A0A0D3ICF0-F1
#
_entry.id   AF-A0A0D3ICF0-F1
#
_cell.length_a   1.000
_cell.length_b   1.000
_cell.length_c   1.000
_cell.angle_alpha   90.00
_cell.angle_beta   90.00
_cell.angle_gamma   90.00
#
_symmetry.space_group_name_H-M   'P 1'
#
loop_
_entity.id
_entity.type
_entity.pdbx_description
1 polymer ?
#
loop_
_entity_poly.entity_id
_entity_poly.type
_entity_poly.pdbx_seq_one_letter_code
_entity_poly.pdbx_strand_id
1 'polypeptide(L)'
;MVTSTAPSPAWRGLFPAVLFVVFNLGDMAARLAPPSCHLVRGRSTLALALSRIALIPLFMVCHMRPGDSAVPTLLPSERGRFFFFALSPSSKGFLTACPLIYGPLSVPPPEQKQAASLLVLALNVGLTLGSLLSFLLHGLVCSCNPFVN
;
A
#
# COMPACT_ATOMS: atom_id res chain seq x y z
N MET A 1 13.22 -8.35 -3.95
CA MET A 1 12.16 -9.23 -3.40
C MET A 1 12.38 -9.39 -1.90
N VAL A 2 11.33 -9.31 -1.08
CA VAL A 2 11.45 -9.52 0.39
C VAL A 2 11.67 -11.01 0.66
N THR A 3 12.78 -11.36 1.30
CA THR A 3 13.13 -12.76 1.61
C THR A 3 13.10 -13.00 3.12
N SER A 4 12.64 -14.18 3.54
CA SER A 4 12.70 -14.62 4.93
C SER A 4 14.04 -15.30 5.20
N THR A 5 14.60 -15.09 6.40
CA THR A 5 15.83 -15.76 6.85
C THR A 5 15.62 -17.18 7.38
N ALA A 6 14.40 -17.72 7.29
CA ALA A 6 14.11 -19.06 7.82
C ALA A 6 14.95 -20.16 7.15
N PRO A 7 15.29 -21.23 7.89
CA PRO A 7 16.15 -22.31 7.40
C PRO A 7 15.52 -23.14 6.29
N SER A 8 14.19 -23.31 6.28
CA SER A 8 13.51 -24.18 5.31
C SER A 8 13.33 -23.51 3.93
N PRO A 9 13.73 -24.18 2.82
CA PRO A 9 13.61 -23.63 1.48
C PRO A 9 12.14 -23.47 1.04
N ALA A 10 11.26 -24.39 1.47
CA ALA A 10 9.83 -24.29 1.22
C ALA A 10 9.22 -23.02 1.82
N TRP A 11 9.61 -22.65 3.05
CA TRP A 11 9.13 -21.43 3.70
C TRP A 11 9.58 -20.16 2.98
N ARG A 12 10.83 -20.12 2.50
CA ARG A 12 11.33 -18.97 1.74
C ARG A 12 10.55 -18.73 0.45
N GLY A 13 10.10 -19.79 -0.23
CA GLY A 13 9.24 -19.69 -1.40
C GLY A 13 7.79 -19.26 -1.08
N LEU A 14 7.24 -19.72 0.05
CA LEU A 14 5.88 -19.40 0.49
C LEU A 14 5.77 -18.00 1.13
N PHE A 15 6.88 -17.45 1.64
CA PHE A 15 6.88 -16.22 2.42
C PHE A 15 6.26 -15.01 1.68
N PRO A 16 6.55 -14.72 0.40
CA PRO A 16 5.89 -13.63 -0.32
C PRO A 16 4.38 -13.83 -0.47
N ALA A 17 3.93 -15.07 -0.68
CA ALA A 17 2.50 -15.40 -0.78
C ALA A 17 1.79 -15.19 0.56
N VAL A 18 2.40 -15.60 1.68
CA VAL A 18 1.86 -15.36 3.02
C VAL A 18 1.76 -13.87 3.32
N LEU A 19 2.78 -13.07 2.97
CA LEU A 19 2.73 -11.62 3.12
C LEU A 19 1.59 -11.00 2.29
N PHE A 20 1.35 -11.51 1.08
CA PHE A 20 0.25 -11.06 0.23
C PHE A 20 -1.12 -11.37 0.87
N VAL A 21 -1.30 -12.56 1.44
CA VAL A 21 -2.53 -12.93 2.14
C VAL A 21 -2.75 -12.05 3.36
N VAL A 22 -1.74 -11.86 4.21
CA VAL A 22 -1.82 -10.98 5.38
C VAL A 22 -2.16 -9.55 4.97
N PHE A 23 -1.57 -9.07 3.86
CA PHE A 23 -1.85 -7.74 3.34
C PHE A 23 -3.31 -7.57 2.93
N ASN A 24 -3.85 -8.52 2.17
CA ASN A 24 -5.24 -8.47 1.70
C ASN A 24 -6.23 -8.64 2.86
N LEU A 25 -5.94 -9.51 3.83
CA LEU A 25 -6.77 -9.66 5.03
C LEU A 25 -6.81 -8.38 5.87
N GLY A 26 -5.67 -7.70 6.04
CA GLY A 26 -5.61 -6.42 6.73
C GLY A 26 -6.41 -5.31 6.02
N ASP A 27 -6.30 -5.23 4.69
CA ASP A 27 -7.09 -4.28 3.88
C ASP A 27 -8.60 -4.59 3.99
N MET A 28 -8.99 -5.86 3.92
CA MET A 28 -10.39 -6.27 4.03
C MET A 28 -10.97 -5.97 5.41
N ALA A 29 -10.25 -6.31 6.48
CA ALA A 29 -10.68 -6.02 7.85
C ALA A 29 -10.89 -4.51 8.08
N ALA A 30 -10.05 -3.66 7.49
CA ALA A 30 -10.17 -2.22 7.60
C ALA A 30 -11.37 -1.63 6.83
N ARG A 31 -11.74 -2.23 5.69
CA ARG A 31 -12.96 -1.86 4.94
C ARG A 31 -14.23 -2.25 5.69
N LEU A 32 -14.16 -3.33 6.48
CA LEU A 32 -15.24 -3.82 7.34
C LEU A 32 -15.36 -3.04 8.66
N ALA A 33 -14.61 -1.96 8.87
CA ALA A 33 -14.69 -1.10 10.05
C ALA A 33 -15.42 0.25 9.81
N PRO A 34 -16.68 0.27 9.32
CA PRO A 34 -17.40 1.51 9.04
C PRO A 34 -17.65 2.45 10.24
N PRO A 35 -17.85 2.01 11.51
CA PRO A 35 -18.15 2.96 12.59
C PRO A 35 -16.99 3.92 12.92
N SER A 36 -15.75 3.57 12.56
CA SER A 36 -14.59 4.41 12.85
C SER A 36 -14.40 5.56 11.84
N CYS A 37 -15.10 5.54 10.70
CA CYS A 37 -14.88 6.49 9.61
C CYS A 37 -15.17 7.96 9.94
N HIS A 38 -15.88 8.23 11.04
CA HIS A 38 -16.05 9.59 11.56
C HIS A 38 -14.74 10.29 11.92
N LEU A 39 -13.67 9.54 12.24
CA LEU A 39 -12.34 10.10 12.56
C LEU A 39 -11.60 10.67 11.34
N VAL A 40 -12.01 10.34 10.12
CA VAL A 40 -11.27 10.63 8.89
C VAL A 40 -12.10 11.55 7.99
N ARG A 41 -12.16 12.84 8.35
CA ARG A 41 -12.90 13.86 7.58
C ARG A 41 -12.00 15.02 7.16
N GLY A 42 -12.22 15.49 5.93
CA GLY A 42 -11.62 16.71 5.39
C GLY A 42 -10.12 16.57 5.08
N ARG A 43 -9.35 17.61 5.43
CA ARG A 43 -7.93 17.75 5.06
C ARG A 43 -7.03 16.71 5.75
N SER A 44 -7.47 16.16 6.88
CA SER A 44 -6.75 15.12 7.63
C SER A 44 -6.58 13.84 6.79
N THR A 45 -7.60 13.45 6.03
CA THR A 45 -7.56 12.29 5.13
C THR A 45 -6.50 12.43 4.05
N LEU A 46 -6.38 13.64 3.48
CA LEU A 46 -5.37 13.94 2.47
C LEU A 46 -3.96 13.92 3.08
N ALA A 47 -3.77 14.51 4.26
CA ALA A 47 -2.49 14.47 4.97
C ALA A 47 -2.06 13.04 5.32
N LEU A 48 -3.00 12.21 5.80
CA LEU A 48 -2.74 10.80 6.08
C LEU A 48 -2.48 9.98 4.80
N ALA A 49 -3.16 10.31 3.69
CA ALA A 49 -2.91 9.67 2.40
C ALA A 49 -1.51 10.03 1.86
N LEU A 50 -1.11 11.30 1.96
CA LEU A 50 0.22 11.77 1.55
C LEU A 50 1.33 11.18 2.43
N SER A 51 1.11 11.05 3.74
CA SER A 51 2.09 10.40 4.62
C SER A 51 2.32 8.93 4.26
N ARG A 52 1.38 8.26 3.56
CA ARG A 52 1.59 6.91 3.03
C ARG A 52 2.60 6.85 1.88
N ILE A 53 2.79 7.94 1.13
CA ILE A 53 3.82 8.01 0.09
C ILE A 53 5.21 7.88 0.74
N ALA A 54 5.38 8.45 1.94
CA ALA A 54 6.62 8.32 2.72
C ALA A 54 6.89 6.90 3.23
N LEU A 55 5.88 6.00 3.24
CA LEU A 55 6.08 4.58 3.58
C LEU A 55 6.63 3.76 2.41
N ILE A 56 6.50 4.23 1.16
CA ILE A 56 7.02 3.56 -0.04
C ILE A 56 8.55 3.35 0.05
N PRO A 57 9.38 4.37 0.34
CA PRO A 57 10.81 4.17 0.51
C PRO A 57 11.13 3.27 1.71
N LEU A 58 10.32 3.30 2.78
CA LEU A 58 10.49 2.42 3.94
C LEU A 58 10.29 0.93 3.56
N PHE A 59 9.32 0.63 2.69
CA PHE A 59 9.14 -0.72 2.13
C PHE A 59 10.32 -1.15 1.24
N MET A 60 10.87 -0.25 0.43
CA MET A 60 12.04 -0.54 -0.41
C MET A 60 13.31 -0.82 0.40
N VAL A 61 13.46 -0.14 1.53
CA VAL A 61 14.63 -0.23 2.42
C VAL A 61 14.59 -1.48 3.32
N CYS A 62 13.46 -2.19 3.37
CA CYS A 62 13.32 -3.46 4.09
C CYS A 62 14.02 -4.61 3.34
N HIS A 63 15.35 -4.68 3.45
CA HIS A 63 16.20 -5.83 3.14
C HIS A 63 16.13 -6.32 1.68
N MET A 64 16.71 -5.54 0.77
CA MET A 64 17.29 -6.09 -0.47
C MET A 64 18.62 -6.77 -0.09
N ARG A 65 18.94 -7.92 -0.70
CA ARG A 65 20.19 -8.65 -0.40
C ARG A 65 21.40 -7.72 -0.59
N PRO A 66 22.46 -7.84 0.23
CA PRO A 66 23.68 -7.08 0.04
C PRO A 66 24.28 -7.45 -1.34
N GLY A 67 24.07 -6.59 -2.33
CA GLY A 67 24.49 -6.80 -3.72
C GLY A 67 23.59 -6.14 -4.78
N ASP A 68 22.28 -5.95 -4.51
CA ASP A 68 21.32 -5.55 -5.56
C ASP A 68 20.99 -4.04 -5.61
N SER A 69 21.40 -3.21 -4.63
CA SER A 69 21.06 -1.77 -4.62
C SER A 69 21.95 -0.93 -3.69
N ALA A 70 22.14 0.35 -4.02
CA ALA A 70 22.94 1.33 -3.27
C ALA A 70 22.27 1.90 -1.99
N VAL A 71 21.20 1.27 -1.48
CA VAL A 71 20.37 1.85 -0.40
C VAL A 71 20.59 1.09 0.92
N PRO A 72 20.98 1.78 2.01
CA PRO A 72 21.27 1.15 3.30
C PRO A 72 20.00 0.57 3.94
N THR A 73 20.10 -0.62 4.52
CA THR A 73 19.00 -1.31 5.19
C THR A 73 18.70 -0.66 6.55
N LEU A 74 17.57 0.06 6.67
CA LEU A 74 17.18 0.76 7.92
C LEU A 74 16.39 -0.13 8.91
N LEU A 75 15.85 -1.28 8.48
CA LEU A 75 15.03 -2.19 9.31
C LEU A 75 15.62 -3.61 9.32
N PRO A 76 16.56 -3.91 10.24
CA PRO A 76 17.20 -5.22 10.33
C PRO A 76 16.29 -6.31 10.92
N SER A 77 15.23 -5.96 11.66
CA SER A 77 14.39 -6.93 12.38
C SER A 77 13.24 -7.50 11.52
N GLU A 78 13.18 -8.83 11.40
CA GLU A 78 12.10 -9.55 10.67
C GLU A 78 10.70 -9.22 11.23
N ARG A 79 10.60 -9.06 12.56
CA ARG A 79 9.35 -8.75 13.26
C ARG A 79 8.83 -7.35 12.94
N GLY A 80 9.74 -6.37 12.83
CA GLY A 80 9.38 -5.00 12.44
C GLY A 80 8.83 -4.94 11.02
N ARG A 81 9.41 -5.70 10.09
CA ARG A 81 8.91 -5.84 8.71
C ARG A 81 7.50 -6.42 8.70
N PHE A 82 7.25 -7.51 9.41
CA PHE A 82 5.94 -8.16 9.46
C PHE A 82 4.87 -7.23 10.06
N PHE A 83 5.20 -6.50 11.13
CA PHE A 83 4.32 -5.51 11.73
C PHE A 83 3.96 -4.37 10.76
N PHE A 84 4.95 -3.82 10.05
CA PHE A 84 4.70 -2.80 9.02
C PHE A 84 3.86 -3.33 7.84
N PHE A 85 4.11 -4.57 7.41
CA PHE A 85 3.32 -5.24 6.37
C PHE A 85 1.87 -5.49 6.78
N ALA A 86 1.58 -5.66 8.07
CA ALA A 86 0.21 -5.82 8.58
C ALA A 86 -0.49 -4.47 8.84
N LEU A 87 0.22 -3.49 9.41
CA LEU A 87 -0.35 -2.19 9.78
C LEU A 87 -0.61 -1.30 8.56
N SER A 88 0.30 -1.32 7.58
CA SER A 88 0.22 -0.47 6.40
C SER A 88 -1.04 -0.71 5.54
N PRO A 89 -1.43 -1.94 5.16
CA PRO A 89 -2.66 -2.19 4.42
C PRO A 89 -3.91 -1.82 5.21
N SER A 90 -3.91 -2.08 6.53
CA SER A 90 -5.04 -1.79 7.39
C SER A 90 -5.43 -0.31 7.35
N SER A 91 -4.49 0.62 7.58
CA SER A 91 -4.87 2.04 7.45
C SER A 91 -5.11 2.46 5.99
N LYS A 92 -4.62 1.73 4.98
CA LYS A 92 -4.88 2.02 3.55
C LYS A 92 -6.33 1.70 3.19
N GLY A 93 -6.81 0.53 3.59
CA GLY A 93 -8.19 0.10 3.40
C GLY A 93 -9.17 1.06 4.08
N PHE A 94 -8.85 1.49 5.30
CA PHE A 94 -9.64 2.46 6.06
C PHE A 94 -9.72 3.84 5.38
N LEU A 95 -8.57 4.42 5.02
CA LEU A 95 -8.50 5.72 4.33
C LEU A 95 -9.13 5.70 2.93
N THR A 96 -9.27 4.53 2.31
CA THR A 96 -9.93 4.36 1.01
C THR A 96 -11.44 4.17 1.15
N ALA A 97 -11.86 3.36 2.12
CA ALA A 97 -13.27 3.05 2.35
C ALA A 97 -14.07 4.28 2.79
N CYS A 98 -13.55 5.07 3.75
CA CYS A 98 -14.31 6.19 4.30
C CYS A 98 -14.66 7.27 3.25
N PRO A 99 -13.74 7.74 2.39
CA PRO A 99 -14.10 8.71 1.35
C PRO A 99 -15.05 8.17 0.29
N LEU A 100 -14.94 6.89 -0.07
CA LEU A 100 -15.84 6.26 -1.05
C LEU A 100 -17.27 6.13 -0.51
N ILE A 101 -17.43 5.88 0.80
CA ILE A 101 -18.74 5.74 1.44
C ILE A 101 -19.34 7.12 1.77
N TYR A 102 -18.58 7.99 2.43
CA TYR A 102 -19.09 9.26 2.96
C TYR A 102 -18.94 10.45 1.99
N GLY A 103 -18.09 10.34 0.97
CA GLY A 103 -17.91 11.36 -0.05
C GLY A 103 -19.21 11.65 -0.82
N PRO A 104 -19.88 10.63 -1.41
CA PRO A 104 -21.16 10.83 -2.10
C PRO A 104 -22.27 11.33 -1.17
N LEU A 105 -22.26 10.92 0.10
CA LEU A 105 -23.26 11.37 1.09
C LEU A 105 -23.09 12.85 1.48
N SER A 106 -21.96 13.47 1.13
CA SER A 106 -21.68 14.87 1.42
C SER A 106 -22.18 15.83 0.34
N VAL A 107 -22.73 15.31 -0.77
CA VAL A 107 -23.33 16.11 -1.85
C VAL A 107 -24.85 15.90 -1.93
N PRO A 108 -25.61 16.82 -2.56
CA PRO A 108 -27.06 16.68 -2.71
C PRO A 108 -27.44 15.36 -3.41
N PRO A 109 -28.60 14.76 -3.06
CA PRO A 109 -29.11 13.50 -3.66
C PRO A 109 -28.98 13.38 -5.20
N PRO A 110 -29.31 14.41 -6.01
CA PRO A 110 -29.19 14.31 -7.47
C PRO A 110 -27.74 14.13 -7.96
N GLU A 111 -26.75 14.60 -7.20
CA GLU A 111 -25.33 14.60 -7.60
C GLU A 111 -24.54 13.42 -7.02
N GLN A 112 -25.10 12.66 -6.05
CA GLN A 112 -24.39 11.60 -5.35
C GLN A 112 -23.85 10.52 -6.29
N LYS A 113 -24.63 10.15 -7.32
CA LYS A 113 -24.21 9.14 -8.30
C LYS A 113 -22.99 9.60 -9.11
N GLN A 114 -22.95 10.87 -9.49
CA GLN A 114 -21.81 11.45 -10.20
C GLN A 114 -20.59 11.57 -9.28
N ALA A 115 -20.78 12.03 -8.04
CA ALA A 115 -19.70 12.13 -7.06
C ALA A 115 -19.08 10.75 -6.75
N ALA A 116 -19.90 9.72 -6.55
CA ALA A 116 -19.44 8.34 -6.39
C ALA A 116 -18.62 7.84 -7.59
N SER A 117 -19.09 8.13 -8.80
CA SER A 117 -18.40 7.73 -10.04
C SER A 117 -17.04 8.42 -10.16
N LEU A 118 -16.96 9.71 -9.83
CA LEU A 118 -15.69 10.47 -9.87
C LEU A 118 -14.69 9.97 -8.82
N LEU A 119 -15.16 9.60 -7.62
CA LEU A 119 -14.32 9.02 -6.58
C LEU A 119 -13.72 7.67 -7.01
N VAL A 120 -14.54 6.80 -7.62
CA VAL A 120 -14.06 5.52 -8.17
C VAL A 120 -13.09 5.73 -9.33
N LEU A 121 -13.35 6.71 -10.20
CA LEU A 121 -12.42 7.07 -11.27
C LEU A 121 -11.07 7.53 -10.72
N ALA A 122 -11.08 8.45 -9.74
CA ALA A 122 -9.86 8.94 -9.09
C ALA A 122 -9.06 7.81 -8.42
N LEU A 123 -9.75 6.85 -7.79
CA LEU A 123 -9.14 5.64 -7.24
C LEU A 123 -8.41 4.84 -8.35
N ASN A 124 -9.09 4.54 -9.45
CA ASN A 124 -8.52 3.75 -10.55
C ASN A 124 -7.35 4.45 -11.25
N VAL A 125 -7.41 5.77 -11.39
CA VAL A 125 -6.29 6.58 -11.89
C VAL A 125 -5.09 6.46 -10.96
N GLY A 126 -5.30 6.59 -9.64
CA GLY A 126 -4.24 6.42 -8.65
C GLY A 126 -3.61 5.03 -8.65
N LEU A 127 -4.41 3.97 -8.81
CA LEU A 127 -3.91 2.59 -8.92
C LEU A 127 -3.08 2.38 -10.18
N THR A 128 -3.56 2.90 -11.31
CA THR A 128 -2.85 2.83 -12.61
C THR A 128 -1.51 3.57 -12.54
N LEU A 129 -1.51 4.80 -12.02
CA LEU A 129 -0.29 5.59 -11.84
C LEU A 129 0.69 4.90 -10.88
N GLY A 130 0.19 4.30 -9.79
CA GLY A 130 1.02 3.54 -8.85
C GLY A 130 1.69 2.32 -9.49
N SER A 131 0.98 1.62 -10.39
CA SER A 131 1.53 0.50 -11.16
C SER A 131 2.66 0.98 -12.09
N LEU A 132 2.41 2.04 -12.87
CA LEU A 132 3.43 2.62 -13.76
C LEU A 132 4.67 3.10 -12.99
N LEU A 133 4.46 3.78 -11.87
CA LEU A 133 5.55 4.25 -11.02
C LEU A 133 6.36 3.09 -10.42
N SER A 134 5.73 1.94 -10.13
CA SER A 134 6.42 0.76 -9.60
C SER A 134 7.46 0.22 -10.60
N PHE A 135 7.13 0.17 -11.89
CA PHE A 135 8.09 -0.21 -12.93
C PHE A 135 9.22 0.81 -13.08
N LEU A 136 8.88 2.11 -13.05
CA LEU A 136 9.88 3.18 -13.12
C LEU A 136 10.88 3.10 -11.95
N LEU A 137 10.36 2.94 -10.72
CA LEU A 137 11.19 2.80 -9.52
C LEU A 137 12.06 1.54 -9.58
N HIS A 138 11.54 0.43 -10.11
CA HIS A 138 12.33 -0.79 -10.29
C HIS A 138 13.51 -0.57 -11.26
N GLY A 139 13.26 0.09 -12.40
CA GLY A 139 14.30 0.43 -13.36
C GLY A 139 15.35 1.37 -12.78
N LEU A 140 14.93 2.39 -12.02
CA LEU A 140 15.84 3.32 -11.35
C LEU A 140 16.70 2.65 -10.28
N VAL A 141 16.12 1.76 -9.46
CA VAL A 141 16.84 1.08 -8.38
C VAL A 141 17.81 0.02 -8.92
N CYS A 142 17.41 -0.71 -9.96
CA CYS A 142 18.25 -1.72 -10.60
C CYS A 142 19.27 -1.12 -11.59
N SER A 143 19.12 0.16 -11.99
CA SER A 143 19.82 0.78 -13.13
C SER A 143 19.73 -0.06 -14.42
N CYS A 144 18.60 -0.76 -14.58
CA CYS A 144 18.32 -1.64 -15.72
C CYS A 144 17.04 -1.21 -16.43
N ASN A 145 16.90 -1.60 -17.70
CA ASN A 145 15.67 -1.36 -18.44
C ASN A 145 14.58 -2.33 -17.95
N PRO A 146 13.49 -1.87 -17.32
CA PRO A 146 12.47 -2.76 -16.75
C PRO A 146 11.63 -3.51 -17.80
N PHE A 147 11.84 -3.23 -19.10
CA PHE A 147 11.10 -3.83 -20.21
C PHE A 147 11.91 -4.82 -21.05
N VAL A 148 13.19 -5.01 -20.71
CA VAL A 148 14.09 -5.92 -21.44
C VAL A 148 14.60 -6.96 -20.42
N ASN A 149 14.29 -8.24 -20.69
CA ASN A 149 14.73 -9.38 -19.88
C ASN A 149 16.25 -9.50 -19.84
#